data_AF-A0A161S4G0-F1
#
_entry.id   AF-A0A161S4G0-F1
#
_cell.length_a   1.000
_cell.length_b   1.000
_cell.length_c   1.000
_cell.angle_alpha   90.00
_cell.angle_beta   90.00
_cell.angle_gamma   90.00
#
_symmetry.space_group_name_H-M   'P 1'
#
loop_
_entity.id
_entity.type
_entity.pdbx_description
1 polymer ?
#
loop_
_entity_poly.entity_id
_entity_poly.type
_entity_poly.pdbx_seq_one_letter_code
_entity_poly.pdbx_strand_id
1 'polypeptide(L)'
;MTKKKDLLLDKVPKAAKERLLKDKTKLVEAHYKGNDKEAYSRMQFSRLYKGYDYLENFMLVRGYIQHKYNIQIQLLEQILYLAPKNFFCMEDFWEISSLHYTYKKIDTLIKLGYVSIASKGENKQKHLYTVTAKSRNICQEMHEMLSGETPIPTTSLTNSEYKTDNLKAKIIQKLNVKEKPKTVKLLWARKI
;
A
#
# COMPACT_ATOMS: atom_id res chain seq x y z
N MET A 1 12.04 4.52 50.93
CA MET A 1 12.52 4.89 49.58
C MET A 1 12.13 3.81 48.57
N THR A 2 10.85 3.42 48.50
CA THR A 2 10.54 2.03 48.07
C THR A 2 9.35 1.93 47.11
N LYS A 3 8.15 2.41 47.47
CA LYS A 3 6.95 2.22 46.62
C LYS A 3 7.06 2.70 45.17
N LYS A 4 7.76 3.81 44.91
CA LYS A 4 7.86 4.42 43.57
C LYS A 4 8.87 3.71 42.65
N LYS A 5 9.92 3.11 43.21
CA LYS A 5 10.90 2.30 42.44
C LYS A 5 10.31 0.96 42.05
N ASP A 6 9.54 0.34 42.94
CA ASP A 6 8.87 -0.94 42.68
C ASP A 6 7.85 -0.80 41.54
N LEU A 7 7.11 0.31 41.51
CA LEU A 7 6.21 0.72 40.42
C LEU A 7 6.89 0.87 39.05
N LEU A 8 8.16 1.30 39.02
CA LEU A 8 8.92 1.42 37.76
C LEU A 8 9.47 0.07 37.32
N LEU A 9 9.91 -0.78 38.26
CA LEU A 9 10.38 -2.14 37.97
C LEU A 9 9.26 -3.06 37.47
N ASP A 10 8.02 -2.88 37.91
CA ASP A 10 6.88 -3.68 37.46
C ASP A 10 6.45 -3.41 36.01
N LYS A 11 6.90 -2.28 35.44
CA LYS A 11 6.70 -1.97 34.02
C LYS A 11 7.77 -2.58 33.11
N VAL A 12 8.79 -3.22 33.68
CA VAL A 12 9.90 -3.83 32.93
C VAL A 12 9.66 -5.33 32.75
N PRO A 13 9.87 -5.90 31.54
CA PRO A 13 9.73 -7.33 31.29
C PRO A 13 10.60 -8.21 32.21
N LYS A 14 10.09 -9.39 32.59
CA LYS A 14 10.65 -10.27 33.64
C LYS A 14 12.16 -10.55 33.51
N ALA A 15 12.63 -10.93 32.32
CA ALA A 15 14.04 -11.24 32.08
C ALA A 15 14.97 -10.02 32.23
N ALA A 16 14.49 -8.83 31.85
CA ALA A 16 15.25 -7.58 32.02
C ALA A 16 15.25 -7.13 33.49
N LYS A 17 14.14 -7.36 34.21
CA LYS A 17 14.02 -7.10 35.65
C LYS A 17 15.06 -7.90 36.46
N GLU A 18 15.20 -9.20 36.16
CA GLU A 18 16.17 -10.09 36.81
C GLU A 18 17.63 -9.64 36.60
N ARG A 19 17.96 -9.18 35.39
CA ARG A 19 19.30 -8.66 35.06
C ARG A 19 19.60 -7.33 35.73
N LEU A 20 18.64 -6.40 35.75
CA LEU A 20 18.80 -5.08 36.40
C LEU A 20 19.00 -5.19 37.92
N LEU A 21 18.33 -6.17 38.55
CA LEU A 21 18.53 -6.48 39.97
C LEU A 21 19.92 -7.06 40.25
N LYS A 22 20.41 -7.95 39.37
CA LYS A 22 21.74 -8.56 39.48
C LYS A 22 22.87 -7.53 39.34
N ASP A 23 22.74 -6.62 38.37
CA ASP A 23 23.77 -5.63 38.03
C ASP A 23 23.70 -4.36 38.93
N LYS A 24 22.74 -4.30 39.87
CA LYS A 24 22.48 -3.17 40.78
C LYS A 24 22.29 -1.82 40.06
N THR A 25 21.78 -1.86 38.84
CA THR A 25 21.62 -0.69 37.98
C THR A 25 20.49 0.21 38.48
N LYS A 26 20.75 1.51 38.64
CA LYS A 26 19.75 2.48 39.15
C LYS A 26 18.87 3.01 38.02
N LEU A 27 17.55 2.80 38.14
CA LEU A 27 16.53 3.45 37.30
C LEU A 27 16.23 4.85 37.84
N VAL A 28 16.26 5.84 36.95
CA VAL A 28 15.95 7.26 37.27
C VAL A 28 15.01 7.80 36.20
N GLU A 29 14.01 8.58 36.62
CA GLU A 29 13.14 9.33 35.70
C GLU A 29 13.93 10.49 35.10
N ALA A 30 14.13 10.50 33.79
CA ALA A 30 14.68 11.64 33.09
C ALA A 30 13.54 12.57 32.68
N HIS A 31 13.47 13.76 33.30
CA HIS A 31 12.56 14.81 32.87
C HIS A 31 13.30 15.76 31.93
N TYR A 32 12.87 15.81 30.67
CA TYR A 32 13.34 16.81 29.71
C TYR A 32 12.67 18.15 30.03
N LYS A 33 13.43 19.12 30.55
CA LYS A 33 12.97 20.50 30.78
C LYS A 33 13.18 21.32 29.51
N GLY A 34 12.09 21.64 28.80
CA GLY A 34 12.09 22.48 27.61
C GLY A 34 12.30 23.97 27.91
N ASN A 35 12.87 24.70 26.94
CA ASN A 35 13.11 26.14 26.93
C ASN A 35 11.81 26.97 26.89
N ASP A 36 11.79 28.10 27.63
CA ASP A 36 10.65 29.02 27.83
C ASP A 36 10.30 29.98 26.67
N LYS A 37 10.63 29.66 25.40
CA LYS A 37 10.04 30.33 24.23
C LYS A 37 9.97 29.36 23.05
N GLU A 38 8.84 28.70 22.86
CA GLU A 38 8.62 27.85 21.69
C GLU A 38 8.44 28.72 20.44
N ALA A 39 9.52 28.89 19.65
CA ALA A 39 9.45 29.50 18.32
C ALA A 39 8.67 28.65 17.29
N TYR A 40 8.15 27.48 17.66
CA TYR A 40 7.21 26.69 16.86
C TYR A 40 6.20 25.93 17.75
N SER A 41 5.24 26.65 18.32
CA SER A 41 3.98 26.06 18.84
C SER A 41 2.89 26.03 17.75
N ARG A 42 3.20 25.59 16.54
CA ARG A 42 2.18 25.27 15.53
C ARG A 42 2.07 23.76 15.41
N MET A 43 0.85 23.22 15.45
CA MET A 43 0.58 22.04 14.62
C MET A 43 1.12 22.37 13.23
N GLN A 44 2.22 21.73 12.81
CA GLN A 44 2.83 22.04 11.51
C GLN A 44 1.79 21.89 10.39
N PHE A 45 0.87 20.94 10.52
CA PHE A 45 -0.42 20.88 9.82
C PHE A 45 -1.34 19.89 10.55
N SER A 46 -2.51 20.32 11.02
CA SER A 46 -3.66 19.41 11.12
C SER A 46 -4.20 19.25 9.71
N ARG A 47 -3.95 18.10 9.06
CA ARG A 47 -4.72 17.76 7.86
C ARG A 47 -6.16 17.48 8.29
N LEU A 48 -7.00 18.51 8.26
CA LEU A 48 -8.44 18.37 8.04
C LEU A 48 -8.62 17.94 6.59
N TYR A 49 -8.21 16.71 6.26
CA TYR A 49 -8.44 16.22 4.91
C TYR A 49 -9.92 15.87 4.80
N LYS A 50 -10.65 16.69 4.06
CA LYS A 50 -12.07 16.49 3.76
C LYS A 50 -12.29 15.54 2.57
N GLY A 51 -11.24 14.82 2.17
CA GLY A 51 -11.22 13.87 1.06
C GLY A 51 -10.76 12.48 1.50
N TYR A 52 -10.74 11.53 0.57
CA TYR A 52 -10.24 10.18 0.81
C TYR A 52 -8.76 10.09 0.43
N ASP A 53 -7.88 9.64 1.33
CA ASP A 53 -6.47 9.44 1.00
C ASP A 53 -6.32 8.10 0.25
N TYR A 54 -6.24 8.20 -1.08
CA TYR A 54 -6.19 7.04 -1.98
C TYR A 54 -5.05 6.06 -1.66
N LEU A 55 -3.97 6.52 -1.03
CA LEU A 55 -2.78 5.70 -0.79
C LEU A 55 -2.64 5.20 0.65
N GLU A 56 -3.50 5.65 1.58
CA GLU A 56 -3.51 5.17 2.98
C GLU A 56 -3.60 3.63 3.00
N ASN A 57 -4.43 3.06 2.12
CA ASN A 57 -4.71 1.64 2.06
C ASN A 57 -3.83 0.87 1.06
N PHE A 58 -2.85 1.54 0.44
CA PHE A 58 -2.05 0.97 -0.65
C PHE A 58 -1.39 -0.34 -0.29
N MET A 59 -0.74 -0.44 0.87
CA MET A 59 -0.07 -1.67 1.30
C MET A 59 -1.03 -2.88 1.33
N LEU A 60 -2.25 -2.67 1.82
CA LEU A 60 -3.25 -3.72 2.00
C LEU A 60 -3.86 -4.13 0.66
N VAL A 61 -4.31 -3.14 -0.13
CA VAL A 61 -4.90 -3.36 -1.45
C VAL A 61 -3.89 -4.00 -2.39
N ARG A 62 -2.66 -3.46 -2.44
CA ARG A 62 -1.56 -4.01 -3.24
C ARG A 62 -1.32 -5.47 -2.91
N GLY A 63 -1.18 -5.81 -1.62
CA GLY A 63 -0.98 -7.20 -1.19
C GLY A 63 -2.12 -8.12 -1.63
N TYR A 64 -3.37 -7.67 -1.49
CA TYR A 64 -4.54 -8.41 -1.96
C TYR A 64 -4.53 -8.63 -3.48
N ILE A 65 -4.31 -7.57 -4.26
CA ILE A 65 -4.28 -7.62 -5.73
C ILE A 65 -3.16 -8.53 -6.23
N GLN A 66 -1.96 -8.43 -5.66
CA GLN A 66 -0.84 -9.30 -6.00
C GLN A 66 -1.17 -10.78 -5.77
N HIS A 67 -1.82 -11.10 -4.65
CA HIS A 67 -2.24 -12.46 -4.34
C HIS A 67 -3.36 -12.95 -5.26
N LYS A 68 -4.41 -12.14 -5.46
CA LYS A 68 -5.58 -12.49 -6.30
C LYS A 68 -5.19 -12.80 -7.74
N TYR A 69 -4.32 -11.99 -8.31
CA TYR A 69 -3.91 -12.12 -9.72
C TYR A 69 -2.59 -12.86 -9.93
N ASN A 70 -1.95 -13.31 -8.84
CA ASN A 70 -0.62 -13.93 -8.85
C ASN A 70 0.41 -13.10 -9.65
N ILE A 71 0.50 -11.81 -9.31
CA ILE A 71 1.40 -10.86 -9.98
C ILE A 71 2.43 -10.27 -9.01
N GLN A 72 3.64 -10.05 -9.54
CA GLN A 72 4.69 -9.34 -8.81
C GLN A 72 4.45 -7.83 -8.86
N ILE A 73 5.06 -7.10 -7.91
CA ILE A 73 4.87 -5.65 -7.79
C ILE A 73 5.35 -4.91 -9.04
N GLN A 74 6.47 -5.34 -9.63
CA GLN A 74 7.03 -4.71 -10.82
C GLN A 74 6.07 -4.81 -12.02
N LEU A 75 5.35 -5.94 -12.14
CA LEU A 75 4.34 -6.12 -13.17
C LEU A 75 3.12 -5.23 -12.91
N LEU A 76 2.67 -5.15 -11.65
CA LEU A 76 1.56 -4.30 -11.25
C LEU A 76 1.86 -2.82 -11.52
N GLU A 77 3.05 -2.34 -11.17
CA GLU A 77 3.51 -0.96 -11.43
C GLU A 77 3.54 -0.64 -12.92
N GLN A 78 4.05 -1.55 -13.75
CA GLN A 78 4.03 -1.38 -15.21
C GLN A 78 2.60 -1.30 -15.76
N ILE A 79 1.70 -2.17 -15.29
CA ILE A 79 0.30 -2.16 -15.72
C ILE A 79 -0.38 -0.84 -15.30
N LEU A 80 -0.16 -0.37 -14.07
CA LEU A 80 -0.69 0.90 -13.56
C LEU A 80 -0.15 2.11 -14.34
N TYR A 81 1.10 2.06 -14.79
CA TYR A 81 1.70 3.11 -15.62
C TYR A 81 1.12 3.15 -17.04
N LEU A 82 0.95 1.98 -17.67
CA LEU A 82 0.52 1.88 -19.06
C LEU A 82 -1.00 2.04 -19.24
N ALA A 83 -1.81 1.61 -18.27
CA ALA A 83 -3.27 1.58 -18.42
C ALA A 83 -3.92 2.95 -18.70
N PRO A 84 -3.52 4.06 -18.05
CA PRO A 84 -4.10 5.39 -18.32
C PRO A 84 -3.79 5.92 -19.73
N LYS A 85 -2.74 5.45 -20.40
CA LYS A 85 -2.34 5.93 -21.73
C LYS A 85 -3.30 5.47 -22.83
N ASN A 86 -4.15 4.47 -22.57
CA ASN A 86 -5.03 3.77 -23.53
C ASN A 86 -4.29 3.05 -24.67
N PHE A 87 -3.53 3.80 -25.47
CA PHE A 87 -2.63 3.30 -26.49
C PHE A 87 -1.23 3.85 -26.24
N PHE A 88 -0.20 3.04 -26.50
CA PHE A 88 1.19 3.41 -26.25
C PHE A 88 2.13 2.77 -27.27
N CYS A 89 3.30 3.37 -27.45
CA CYS A 89 4.35 2.90 -28.35
C CYS A 89 5.49 2.24 -27.57
N MET A 90 6.47 1.69 -28.29
CA MET A 90 7.62 1.06 -27.64
C MET A 90 8.48 2.06 -26.84
N GLU A 91 8.49 3.32 -27.24
CA GLU A 91 9.15 4.43 -26.54
C GLU A 91 8.57 4.65 -25.14
N ASP A 92 7.25 4.74 -25.01
CA ASP A 92 6.54 4.84 -23.71
C ASP A 92 6.89 3.66 -22.78
N PHE A 93 6.97 2.46 -23.37
CA PHE A 93 7.31 1.26 -22.62
C PHE A 93 8.78 1.28 -22.15
N TRP A 94 9.68 1.84 -22.94
CA TRP A 94 11.10 1.87 -22.61
C TRP A 94 11.41 2.74 -21.40
N GLU A 95 10.71 3.87 -21.24
CA GLU A 95 10.83 4.75 -20.07
C GLU A 95 10.74 3.96 -18.77
N ILE A 96 9.72 3.11 -18.63
CA ILE A 96 9.51 2.31 -17.41
C ILE A 96 10.30 1.00 -17.41
N SER A 97 10.52 0.38 -18.57
CA SER A 97 11.26 -0.89 -18.66
C SER A 97 12.72 -0.73 -18.18
N SER A 98 13.28 0.48 -18.29
CA SER A 98 14.63 0.79 -17.84
C SER A 98 14.77 0.63 -16.32
N LEU A 99 13.69 0.88 -15.57
CA LEU A 99 13.67 0.90 -14.11
C LEU A 99 13.51 -0.50 -13.48
N HIS A 100 12.95 -1.47 -14.19
CA HIS A 100 12.57 -2.77 -13.62
C HIS A 100 13.26 -3.95 -14.32
N TYR A 101 13.82 -4.89 -13.55
CA TYR A 101 14.64 -5.99 -14.10
C TYR A 101 13.84 -7.14 -14.74
N THR A 102 12.68 -7.52 -14.19
CA THR A 102 11.99 -8.77 -14.58
C THR A 102 11.18 -8.65 -15.88
N TYR A 103 10.52 -7.51 -16.10
CA TYR A 103 9.55 -7.33 -17.20
C TYR A 103 10.05 -6.29 -18.20
N LYS A 104 11.29 -6.45 -18.70
CA LYS A 104 11.92 -5.52 -19.65
C LYS A 104 11.47 -5.66 -21.10
N LYS A 105 10.79 -6.76 -21.44
CA LYS A 105 10.42 -7.10 -22.81
C LYS A 105 8.91 -7.02 -22.97
N ILE A 106 8.44 -6.20 -23.91
CA ILE A 106 7.02 -6.11 -24.24
C ILE A 106 6.43 -7.46 -24.68
N ASP A 107 7.24 -8.32 -25.32
CA ASP A 107 6.82 -9.67 -25.73
C ASP A 107 6.46 -10.54 -24.52
N THR A 108 7.12 -10.34 -23.37
CA THR A 108 6.78 -11.02 -22.13
C THR A 108 5.40 -10.59 -21.65
N LEU A 109 5.09 -9.30 -21.68
CA LEU A 109 3.77 -8.78 -21.29
C LEU A 109 2.67 -9.25 -22.24
N ILE A 110 2.97 -9.35 -23.53
CA ILE A 110 2.05 -9.89 -24.55
C ILE A 110 1.80 -11.37 -24.30
N LYS A 111 2.86 -12.17 -24.12
CA LYS A 111 2.77 -13.61 -23.84
C LYS A 111 1.97 -13.90 -22.56
N LEU A 112 2.11 -13.06 -21.55
CA LEU A 112 1.38 -13.16 -20.29
C LEU A 112 -0.07 -12.60 -20.36
N GLY A 113 -0.45 -12.01 -21.49
CA GLY A 113 -1.80 -11.50 -21.75
C GLY A 113 -2.12 -10.18 -21.06
N TYR A 114 -1.12 -9.39 -20.66
CA TYR A 114 -1.32 -8.07 -20.04
C TYR A 114 -1.33 -6.92 -21.05
N VAL A 115 -0.68 -7.12 -22.19
CA VAL A 115 -0.62 -6.17 -23.31
C VAL A 115 -1.02 -6.90 -24.59
N SER A 116 -1.62 -6.17 -25.53
CA SER A 116 -1.89 -6.64 -26.89
C SER A 116 -1.49 -5.58 -27.91
N ILE A 117 -1.25 -6.00 -29.15
CA ILE A 117 -1.01 -5.08 -30.27
C ILE A 117 -2.37 -4.59 -30.77
N ALA A 118 -2.60 -3.28 -30.70
CA ALA A 118 -3.80 -2.64 -31.24
C ALA A 118 -3.68 -2.44 -32.75
N SER A 119 -2.51 -2.02 -33.22
CA SER A 119 -2.21 -1.86 -34.65
C SER A 119 -0.77 -2.25 -34.95
N LYS A 120 -0.57 -3.03 -36.02
CA LYS A 120 0.76 -3.43 -36.48
C LYS A 120 1.35 -2.33 -37.37
N GLY A 121 2.49 -1.78 -36.96
CA GLY A 121 3.35 -0.97 -37.83
C GLY A 121 4.34 -1.84 -38.63
N GLU A 122 5.16 -1.21 -39.47
CA GLU A 122 6.20 -1.87 -40.29
C GLU A 122 7.16 -2.72 -39.45
N ASN A 123 7.47 -2.26 -38.24
CA ASN A 123 8.31 -2.97 -37.29
C ASN A 123 7.75 -2.84 -35.87
N LYS A 124 8.34 -3.58 -34.94
CA LYS A 124 7.94 -3.62 -33.53
C LYS A 124 7.98 -2.26 -32.84
N GLN A 125 8.87 -1.36 -33.26
CA GLN A 125 8.99 -0.01 -32.72
C GLN A 125 7.77 0.86 -33.07
N LYS A 126 7.27 0.70 -34.30
CA LYS A 126 6.10 1.40 -34.84
C LYS A 126 4.76 0.71 -34.51
N HIS A 127 4.77 -0.36 -33.71
CA HIS A 127 3.51 -0.98 -33.26
C HIS A 127 2.80 -0.10 -32.25
N LEU A 128 1.48 -0.02 -32.37
CA LEU A 128 0.63 0.56 -31.35
C LEU A 128 0.16 -0.54 -30.41
N TYR A 129 0.47 -0.41 -29.13
CA TYR A 129 0.11 -1.35 -28.09
C TYR A 129 -1.05 -0.80 -27.25
N THR A 130 -1.78 -1.70 -26.61
CA THR A 130 -2.81 -1.39 -25.63
C THR A 130 -2.72 -2.40 -24.49
N VAL A 131 -3.08 -1.98 -23.28
CA VAL A 131 -3.33 -2.93 -22.20
C VAL A 131 -4.57 -3.79 -22.53
N THR A 132 -4.59 -5.03 -22.08
CA THR A 132 -5.74 -5.93 -22.27
C THR A 132 -6.87 -5.64 -21.28
N ALA A 133 -8.06 -6.20 -21.50
CA ALA A 133 -9.16 -6.13 -20.54
C ALA A 133 -8.77 -6.67 -19.15
N LYS A 134 -7.92 -7.70 -19.10
CA LYS A 134 -7.37 -8.25 -17.85
C LYS A 134 -6.62 -7.18 -17.06
N SER A 135 -5.69 -6.47 -17.70
CA SER A 135 -4.92 -5.39 -17.08
C SER A 135 -5.81 -4.24 -16.62
N ARG A 136 -6.78 -3.83 -17.46
CA ARG A 136 -7.75 -2.77 -17.08
C ARG A 136 -8.56 -3.16 -15.85
N ASN A 137 -9.03 -4.41 -15.79
CA ASN A 137 -9.75 -4.93 -14.63
C ASN A 137 -8.91 -4.89 -13.34
N ILE A 138 -7.61 -5.22 -13.43
CA ILE A 138 -6.69 -5.13 -12.29
C ILE A 138 -6.58 -3.69 -11.79
N CYS A 139 -6.32 -2.73 -12.69
CA CYS A 139 -6.22 -1.31 -12.34
C CYS A 139 -7.54 -0.79 -11.74
N GLN A 140 -8.66 -1.12 -12.38
CA GLN A 140 -9.98 -0.70 -11.92
C GLN A 140 -10.27 -1.23 -10.52
N GLU A 141 -10.09 -2.53 -10.28
CA GLU A 141 -10.35 -3.12 -8.97
C GLU A 141 -9.43 -2.54 -7.90
N MET A 142 -8.16 -2.30 -8.24
CA MET A 142 -7.22 -1.62 -7.34
C MET A 142 -7.70 -0.21 -7.01
N HIS A 143 -8.14 0.59 -7.98
CA HIS A 143 -8.64 1.95 -7.73
C HIS A 143 -9.94 1.96 -6.94
N GLU A 144 -10.86 1.04 -7.22
CA GLU A 144 -12.12 0.90 -6.47
C GLU A 144 -11.86 0.51 -5.00
N MET A 145 -10.87 -0.34 -4.74
CA MET A 145 -10.48 -0.70 -3.37
C MET A 145 -9.71 0.43 -2.67
N LEU A 146 -8.82 1.10 -3.40
CA LEU A 146 -8.08 2.25 -2.89
C LEU A 146 -8.96 3.46 -2.62
N SER A 147 -10.12 3.59 -3.28
CA SER A 147 -11.11 4.64 -3.01
C SER A 147 -12.14 4.24 -1.95
N GLY A 148 -12.14 2.98 -1.53
CA GLY A 148 -13.14 2.41 -0.63
C GLY A 148 -14.51 2.18 -1.26
N GLU A 149 -14.65 2.31 -2.58
CA GLU A 149 -15.87 1.97 -3.32
C GLU A 149 -16.18 0.47 -3.15
N THR A 150 -15.17 -0.38 -3.33
CA THR A 150 -15.24 -1.81 -3.06
C THR A 150 -14.54 -2.16 -1.75
N PRO A 151 -15.17 -3.00 -0.89
CA PRO A 151 -14.54 -3.44 0.34
C PRO A 151 -13.39 -4.40 0.03
N ILE A 152 -12.31 -4.30 0.80
CA ILE A 152 -11.19 -5.23 0.68
C ILE A 152 -11.61 -6.55 1.34
N PRO A 153 -11.56 -7.70 0.64
CA PRO A 153 -11.93 -8.99 1.23
C PRO A 153 -10.96 -9.41 2.32
N THR A 154 -11.50 -9.87 3.45
CA THR A 154 -10.71 -10.35 4.60
C THR A 154 -10.54 -11.86 4.64
N THR A 155 -11.26 -12.59 3.80
CA THR A 155 -11.45 -14.06 3.88
C THR A 155 -10.14 -14.83 3.83
N SER A 156 -9.15 -14.35 3.08
CA SER A 156 -7.81 -14.96 2.99
C SER A 156 -6.90 -14.63 4.17
N LEU A 157 -7.17 -13.55 4.92
CA LEU A 157 -6.34 -13.08 6.03
C LEU A 157 -6.81 -13.60 7.38
N THR A 158 -8.10 -13.87 7.55
CA THR A 158 -8.69 -14.34 8.82
C THR A 158 -8.35 -15.78 9.18
N ASN A 159 -7.96 -16.61 8.20
CA ASN A 159 -7.60 -18.01 8.42
C ASN A 159 -6.08 -18.23 8.52
N SER A 160 -5.29 -17.16 8.61
CA SER A 160 -3.83 -17.22 8.67
C SER A 160 -3.34 -17.46 10.11
N GLU A 161 -2.38 -18.38 10.27
CA GLU A 161 -1.68 -18.64 11.53
C GLU A 161 -0.76 -17.47 11.93
N TYR A 162 -0.44 -16.57 10.99
CA TYR A 162 0.46 -15.45 11.22
C TYR A 162 -0.24 -14.28 11.90
N LYS A 163 0.33 -13.82 13.03
CA LYS A 163 -0.17 -12.65 13.79
C LYS A 163 -0.28 -11.38 12.96
N THR A 164 0.62 -11.19 11.99
CA THR A 164 0.64 -10.04 11.09
C THR A 164 -0.59 -9.98 10.19
N ASP A 165 -1.09 -11.13 9.74
CA ASP A 165 -2.24 -11.19 8.85
C ASP A 165 -3.54 -10.95 9.60
N ASN A 166 -3.64 -11.45 10.84
CA ASN A 166 -4.72 -11.13 11.75
C ASN A 166 -4.78 -9.61 12.06
N LEU A 167 -3.62 -8.95 12.19
CA LEU A 167 -3.55 -7.50 12.36
C LEU A 167 -4.04 -6.75 11.10
N LYS A 168 -3.60 -7.18 9.91
CA LYS A 168 -4.09 -6.64 8.63
C LYS A 168 -5.60 -6.83 8.49
N ALA A 169 -6.14 -8.00 8.83
CA ALA A 169 -7.57 -8.28 8.78
C ALA A 169 -8.37 -7.31 9.66
N LYS A 170 -7.91 -7.05 10.89
CA LYS A 170 -8.52 -6.05 11.78
C LYS A 170 -8.48 -4.64 11.21
N ILE A 171 -7.36 -4.26 10.58
CA ILE A 171 -7.25 -2.94 9.92
C ILE A 171 -8.25 -2.86 8.77
N ILE A 172 -8.33 -3.89 7.92
CA ILE A 172 -9.29 -3.94 6.81
C ILE A 172 -10.74 -3.87 7.30
N GLN A 173 -11.09 -4.60 8.36
CA GLN A 173 -12.43 -4.53 8.96
C GLN A 173 -12.79 -3.11 9.39
N LYS A 174 -11.86 -2.40 10.06
CA LYS A 174 -12.06 -0.99 10.44
C LYS A 174 -12.22 -0.08 9.22
N LEU A 175 -11.46 -0.32 8.15
CA LEU A 175 -11.53 0.46 6.92
C LEU A 175 -12.86 0.27 6.19
N ASN A 176 -13.35 -0.96 6.10
CA ASN A 176 -14.60 -1.29 5.42
C ASN A 176 -15.84 -0.68 6.11
N VAL A 177 -15.73 -0.29 7.39
CA VAL A 177 -16.80 0.36 8.17
C VAL A 177 -16.79 1.89 8.06
N LYS A 178 -15.67 2.51 7.64
CA LYS A 178 -15.59 3.98 7.50
C LYS A 178 -16.60 4.47 6.45
N GLU A 179 -17.18 5.66 6.69
CA GLU A 179 -18.09 6.29 5.72
C GLU A 179 -17.38 6.56 4.39
N LYS A 180 -17.98 6.07 3.31
CA LYS A 180 -17.43 6.22 1.96
C LYS A 180 -17.60 7.67 1.49
N PRO A 181 -16.62 8.23 0.77
CA PRO A 181 -16.77 9.55 0.18
C PRO A 181 -17.93 9.53 -0.82
N LYS A 182 -18.68 10.64 -0.93
CA LYS A 182 -19.70 10.79 -1.98
C LYS A 182 -19.00 10.77 -3.34
N THR A 183 -19.10 9.66 -4.06
CA THR A 183 -18.51 9.50 -5.39
C THR A 183 -19.19 10.45 -6.38
N VAL A 184 -18.40 11.29 -7.06
CA VAL A 184 -18.85 11.91 -8.32
C VAL A 184 -18.75 10.80 -9.37
N LYS A 185 -19.86 10.44 -10.03
CA LYS A 185 -19.93 9.35 -11.04
C LYS A 185 -18.67 9.33 -11.93
N LEU A 186 -17.88 8.25 -11.83
CA LEU A 186 -16.70 8.03 -12.66
C LEU A 186 -17.08 7.55 -14.07
N LEU A 187 -16.31 7.99 -15.07
CA LEU A 187 -16.49 7.77 -16.52
C LEU A 187 -16.45 6.29 -16.98
N TRP A 188 -16.11 5.34 -16.09
CA TRP A 188 -15.87 3.93 -16.43
C TRP A 188 -16.55 2.93 -15.49
N ALA A 189 -17.76 3.23 -15.04
CA ALA A 189 -18.51 2.31 -14.17
C ALA A 189 -18.75 0.95 -14.86
N ARG A 190 -18.40 -0.15 -14.18
CA ARG A 190 -18.82 -1.50 -14.57
C ARG A 190 -20.35 -1.56 -14.54
N LYS A 191 -20.96 -2.05 -15.61
CA LYS A 191 -22.36 -2.48 -15.54
C LYS A 191 -22.40 -3.72 -14.64
N ILE A 192 -23.18 -3.61 -13.56
CA ILE A 192 -23.59 -4.72 -12.70
C ILE A 192 -24.48 -5.64 -13.51
#